data_AF-A0AAW8JR00-F1
#
_entry.id   AF-A0AAW8JR00-F1
#
_cell.length_a   1.000
_cell.length_b   1.000
_cell.length_c   1.000
_cell.angle_alpha   90.00
_cell.angle_beta   90.00
_cell.angle_gamma   90.00
#
_symmetry.space_group_name_H-M   'P 1'
#
loop_
_entity.id
_entity.type
_entity.pdbx_description
1 polymer ?
#
loop_
_entity_poly.entity_id
_entity_poly.type
_entity_poly.pdbx_seq_one_letter_code
_entity_poly.pdbx_strand_id
1 'polypeptide(L)'
;MKNFFLSLMAFFTVATANAAPVEINPINDTLEDLAYMFNHEKKDPIYKLELLKNKKLDFSYESLKLVDQYLLELRKTNLDELSNEQYTRIVLRTGAYVGETIRRNDKSKKWNWVDFENAQKLNPQFFNDSQDSFAYAAVLTDGTQFTFPLNKVMKFLANGEEDSLYFYAISSAKQQ
;
A
#
# COMPACT_ATOMS: atom_id res chain seq x y z
N MET A 1 -64.41 -9.64 -36.94
CA MET A 1 -63.31 -9.01 -37.72
C MET A 1 -62.25 -8.53 -36.74
N LYS A 2 -61.03 -9.08 -36.88
CA LYS A 2 -59.84 -8.85 -36.05
C LYS A 2 -59.17 -7.53 -36.48
N ASN A 3 -58.96 -6.58 -35.58
CA ASN A 3 -58.01 -5.46 -35.76
C ASN A 3 -57.23 -5.30 -34.44
N PHE A 4 -56.08 -5.97 -34.31
CA PHE A 4 -54.71 -5.44 -34.42
C PHE A 4 -54.28 -4.54 -33.25
N PHE A 5 -53.69 -5.18 -32.23
CA PHE A 5 -52.75 -4.57 -31.29
C PHE A 5 -51.43 -4.30 -32.02
N LEU A 6 -50.92 -3.07 -32.02
CA LEU A 6 -49.50 -2.79 -32.25
C LEU A 6 -48.91 -2.34 -30.92
N SER A 7 -48.16 -3.23 -30.26
CA SER A 7 -47.26 -2.89 -29.16
C SER A 7 -45.88 -2.65 -29.77
N LEU A 8 -45.42 -1.40 -29.70
CA LEU A 8 -44.09 -1.00 -30.15
C LEU A 8 -43.10 -1.33 -29.03
N MET A 9 -42.44 -2.48 -29.13
CA MET A 9 -41.40 -2.90 -28.20
C MET A 9 -40.07 -2.25 -28.61
N ALA A 10 -39.67 -1.19 -27.91
CA ALA A 10 -38.37 -0.56 -28.09
C ALA A 10 -37.28 -1.44 -27.45
N PHE A 11 -36.47 -2.09 -28.28
CA PHE A 11 -35.25 -2.75 -27.82
C PHE A 11 -34.17 -1.68 -27.60
N PHE A 12 -33.97 -1.26 -26.36
CA PHE A 12 -32.74 -0.56 -25.98
C PHE A 12 -31.62 -1.59 -25.87
N THR A 13 -30.83 -1.75 -26.93
CA THR A 13 -29.53 -2.41 -26.85
C THR A 13 -28.58 -1.48 -26.09
N VAL A 14 -28.34 -1.77 -24.82
CA VAL A 14 -27.24 -1.17 -24.07
C VAL A 14 -25.95 -1.71 -24.70
N ALA A 15 -25.24 -0.87 -25.45
CA ALA A 15 -23.89 -1.17 -25.89
C ALA A 15 -23.01 -1.25 -24.63
N THR A 16 -22.68 -2.47 -24.20
CA THR A 16 -21.62 -2.67 -23.21
C THR A 16 -20.30 -2.33 -23.90
N ALA A 17 -19.80 -1.11 -23.67
CA ALA A 17 -18.44 -0.76 -24.04
C ALA A 17 -17.51 -1.70 -23.26
N ASN A 18 -17.01 -2.74 -23.92
CA ASN A 18 -15.88 -3.51 -23.42
C ASN A 18 -14.65 -2.59 -23.52
N ALA A 19 -14.42 -1.77 -22.49
CA ALA A 19 -13.14 -1.11 -22.32
C ALA A 19 -12.07 -2.21 -22.29
N ALA A 20 -11.00 -2.04 -23.07
CA ALA A 20 -9.86 -2.94 -22.98
C ALA A 20 -9.37 -2.99 -21.52
N PRO A 21 -8.94 -4.15 -21.01
CA PRO A 21 -8.41 -4.23 -19.67
C PRO A 21 -7.25 -3.24 -19.54
N VAL A 22 -7.28 -2.41 -18.49
CA VAL A 22 -6.21 -1.47 -18.18
C VAL A 22 -4.92 -2.28 -18.01
N GLU A 23 -3.92 -2.02 -18.85
CA GLU A 23 -2.60 -2.60 -18.70
C GLU A 23 -1.92 -1.93 -17.49
N ILE A 24 -1.59 -2.75 -16.49
CA ILE A 24 -0.93 -2.32 -15.27
C ILE A 24 0.48 -2.90 -15.33
N ASN A 25 1.47 -2.07 -15.05
CA ASN A 25 2.86 -2.50 -14.88
C ASN A 25 3.17 -2.55 -13.38
N PRO A 26 3.15 -3.73 -12.73
CA PRO A 26 3.45 -3.82 -11.32
C PRO A 26 4.91 -3.50 -11.04
N ILE A 27 5.16 -2.82 -9.93
CA ILE A 27 6.52 -2.50 -9.43
C ILE A 27 6.92 -3.43 -8.28
N ASN A 28 6.45 -4.68 -8.32
CA ASN A 28 6.61 -5.67 -7.24
C ASN A 28 8.08 -5.87 -6.84
N ASP A 29 8.95 -6.10 -7.82
CA ASP A 29 10.37 -6.38 -7.58
C ASP A 29 11.07 -5.19 -6.90
N THR A 30 10.74 -3.96 -7.34
CA THR A 30 11.26 -2.72 -6.73
C THR A 30 10.87 -2.60 -5.26
N LEU A 31 9.62 -2.90 -4.91
CA LEU A 31 9.15 -2.80 -3.53
C LEU A 31 9.63 -3.98 -2.68
N GLU A 32 9.80 -5.16 -3.27
CA GLU A 32 10.43 -6.30 -2.61
C GLU A 32 11.90 -6.00 -2.25
N ASP A 33 12.65 -5.39 -3.15
CA ASP A 33 14.03 -4.93 -2.89
C ASP A 33 14.07 -3.88 -1.77
N LEU A 34 13.21 -2.86 -1.84
CA LEU A 34 13.13 -1.83 -0.79
C LEU A 34 12.77 -2.42 0.58
N ALA A 35 11.86 -3.40 0.60
CA ALA A 35 11.47 -4.11 1.81
C ALA A 35 12.64 -4.92 2.39
N TYR A 36 13.44 -5.56 1.55
CA TYR A 36 14.65 -6.28 1.98
C TYR A 36 15.72 -5.32 2.52
N MET A 37 15.90 -4.16 1.87
CA MET A 37 16.84 -3.12 2.30
C MET A 37 16.51 -2.52 3.67
N PHE A 38 15.28 -2.68 4.17
CA PHE A 38 14.86 -2.16 5.49
C PHE A 38 15.81 -2.58 6.61
N ASN A 39 16.26 -3.84 6.63
CA ASN A 39 17.14 -4.37 7.67
C ASN A 39 18.42 -5.05 7.16
N HIS A 40 18.65 -5.11 5.85
CA HIS A 40 19.85 -5.74 5.26
C HIS A 40 20.83 -4.76 4.58
N GLU A 41 20.42 -3.52 4.31
CA GLU A 41 21.30 -2.52 3.70
C GLU A 41 22.37 -2.03 4.68
N LYS A 42 23.64 -2.08 4.26
CA LYS A 42 24.81 -1.73 5.09
C LYS A 42 25.49 -0.43 4.67
N LYS A 43 25.47 -0.10 3.38
CA LYS A 43 26.12 1.09 2.85
C LYS A 43 25.33 2.34 3.20
N ASP A 44 24.01 2.23 3.14
CA ASP A 44 23.10 3.35 3.37
C ASP A 44 21.86 2.89 4.16
N PRO A 45 22.02 2.52 5.44
CA PRO A 45 20.97 1.92 6.25
C PRO A 45 19.85 2.92 6.57
N ILE A 46 18.72 2.42 7.06
CA ILE A 46 17.73 3.30 7.72
C ILE A 46 18.35 3.93 8.98
N TYR A 47 17.84 5.10 9.37
CA TYR A 47 18.26 5.75 10.60
C TYR A 47 17.97 4.86 11.82
N LYS A 48 18.94 4.74 12.73
CA LYS A 48 18.88 3.85 13.90
C LYS A 48 18.63 2.36 13.62
N LEU A 49 19.21 1.83 12.54
CA LEU A 49 19.14 0.40 12.19
C LEU A 49 19.53 -0.52 13.36
N GLU A 50 20.40 -0.08 14.27
CA GLU A 50 20.82 -0.86 15.44
C GLU A 50 19.66 -1.28 16.36
N LEU A 51 18.54 -0.54 16.37
CA LEU A 51 17.34 -0.91 17.12
C LEU A 51 16.68 -2.20 16.60
N LEU A 52 16.92 -2.52 15.32
CA LEU A 52 16.45 -3.73 14.66
C LEU A 52 17.48 -4.87 14.69
N LYS A 53 18.67 -4.64 15.22
CA LYS A 53 19.72 -5.65 15.27
C LYS A 53 19.26 -6.85 16.09
N ASN A 54 19.46 -8.06 15.54
CA ASN A 54 19.01 -9.34 16.12
C ASN A 54 17.49 -9.50 16.26
N LYS A 55 16.68 -8.60 15.71
CA LYS A 55 15.23 -8.76 15.64
C LYS A 55 14.88 -9.69 14.47
N LYS A 56 13.91 -10.58 14.70
CA LYS A 56 13.43 -11.49 13.65
C LYS A 56 12.42 -10.76 12.77
N LEU A 57 12.92 -10.16 11.70
CA LEU A 57 12.12 -9.48 10.68
C LEU A 57 11.92 -10.41 9.48
N ASP A 58 10.96 -11.32 9.59
CA ASP A 58 10.71 -12.43 8.64
C ASP A 58 9.44 -12.26 7.78
N PHE A 59 8.89 -11.03 7.71
CA PHE A 59 7.64 -10.70 7.03
C PHE A 59 6.42 -11.43 7.61
N SER A 60 6.46 -11.90 8.86
CA SER A 60 5.24 -12.28 9.58
C SER A 60 4.47 -11.05 10.04
N TYR A 61 3.17 -11.18 10.35
CA TYR A 61 2.48 -10.06 11.01
C TYR A 61 3.15 -9.72 12.33
N GLU A 62 3.58 -10.70 13.10
CA GLU A 62 4.26 -10.53 14.38
C GLU A 62 5.53 -9.67 14.28
N SER A 63 6.27 -9.76 13.17
CA SER A 63 7.46 -8.92 12.97
C SER A 63 7.11 -7.43 12.90
N LEU A 64 5.89 -7.06 12.48
CA LEU A 64 5.44 -5.67 12.48
C LEU A 64 5.31 -5.07 13.88
N LYS A 65 5.15 -5.87 14.94
CA LYS A 65 5.22 -5.36 16.32
C LYS A 65 6.62 -4.84 16.65
N LEU A 66 7.66 -5.45 16.09
CA LEU A 66 9.04 -5.00 16.24
C LEU A 66 9.29 -3.72 15.42
N VAL A 67 8.61 -3.59 14.27
CA VAL A 67 8.64 -2.37 13.47
C VAL A 67 7.92 -1.22 14.18
N ASP A 68 6.75 -1.47 14.78
CA ASP A 68 6.03 -0.49 15.60
C ASP A 68 6.93 0.00 16.76
N GLN A 69 7.62 -0.91 17.46
CA GLN A 69 8.58 -0.54 18.50
C GLN A 69 9.71 0.34 17.98
N TYR A 70 10.28 0.02 16.82
CA TYR A 70 11.31 0.84 16.18
C TYR A 70 10.81 2.26 15.88
N LEU A 71 9.64 2.40 15.26
CA LEU A 71 9.08 3.71 14.94
C LEU A 71 8.71 4.49 16.21
N LEU A 72 8.29 3.80 17.28
CA LEU A 72 8.03 4.44 18.57
C LEU A 72 9.31 5.01 19.18
N GLU A 73 10.44 4.29 19.09
CA GLU A 73 11.74 4.82 19.51
C GLU A 73 12.20 6.00 18.63
N LEU A 74 11.90 6.00 17.32
CA LEU A 74 12.17 7.15 16.47
C LEU A 74 11.36 8.37 16.90
N ARG A 75 10.10 8.20 17.29
CA ARG A 75 9.26 9.32 17.77
C ARG A 75 9.77 9.96 19.07
N LYS A 76 10.51 9.20 19.88
CA LYS A 76 11.18 9.75 21.07
C LYS A 76 12.40 10.60 20.73
N THR A 77 12.89 10.48 19.49
CA THR A 77 13.86 11.42 18.93
C THR A 77 13.15 12.62 18.33
N ASN A 78 13.87 13.73 18.16
CA ASN A 78 13.35 14.86 17.43
C ASN A 78 13.28 14.49 15.92
N LEU A 79 12.10 14.11 15.44
CA LEU A 79 11.92 13.74 14.03
C LEU A 79 12.29 14.88 13.06
N ASP A 80 12.22 16.13 13.51
CA ASP A 80 12.61 17.31 12.73
C ASP A 80 14.13 17.41 12.51
N GLU A 81 14.94 16.63 13.24
CA GLU A 81 16.39 16.53 13.03
C GLU A 81 16.76 15.53 11.92
N LEU A 82 15.80 14.73 11.44
CA LEU A 82 16.05 13.84 10.31
C LEU A 82 16.23 14.65 9.03
N SER A 83 17.25 14.30 8.25
CA SER A 83 17.31 14.81 6.88
C SER A 83 16.13 14.29 6.07
N ASN A 84 15.72 15.03 5.04
CA ASN A 84 14.68 14.58 4.10
C ASN A 84 14.99 13.20 3.52
N GLU A 85 16.27 12.90 3.27
CA GLU A 85 16.71 11.61 2.77
C GLU A 85 16.51 10.48 3.80
N GLN A 86 16.88 10.74 5.06
CA GLN A 86 16.67 9.78 6.15
C GLN A 86 15.17 9.48 6.35
N TYR A 87 14.35 10.52 6.41
CA TYR A 87 12.89 10.38 6.54
C TYR A 87 12.31 9.60 5.36
N THR A 88 12.69 9.97 4.13
CA THR A 88 12.26 9.28 2.90
C THR A 88 12.61 7.80 2.94
N ARG A 89 13.85 7.48 3.36
CA ARG A 89 14.33 6.10 3.43
C ARG A 89 13.60 5.28 4.49
N ILE A 90 13.33 5.86 5.67
CA ILE A 90 12.51 5.23 6.71
C ILE A 90 11.14 4.91 6.11
N VAL A 91 10.44 5.89 5.55
CA VAL A 91 9.07 5.70 5.04
C VAL A 91 9.02 4.68 3.90
N LEU A 92 9.90 4.79 2.90
CA LEU A 92 9.92 3.87 1.75
C LEU A 92 10.20 2.44 2.17
N ARG A 93 11.31 2.19 2.89
CA ARG A 93 11.73 0.82 3.23
C ARG A 93 10.83 0.18 4.27
N THR A 94 10.39 0.94 5.27
CA THR A 94 9.44 0.45 6.27
C THR A 94 8.09 0.18 5.61
N GLY A 95 7.57 1.11 4.80
CA GLY A 95 6.29 0.96 4.13
C GLY A 95 6.28 -0.22 3.15
N ALA A 96 7.37 -0.40 2.40
CA ALA A 96 7.58 -1.58 1.56
C ALA A 96 7.56 -2.88 2.40
N TYR A 97 8.26 -2.90 3.55
CA TYR A 97 8.22 -4.05 4.47
C TYR A 97 6.80 -4.37 4.97
N VAL A 98 6.00 -3.35 5.31
CA VAL A 98 4.60 -3.53 5.72
C VAL A 98 3.76 -4.12 4.58
N GLY A 99 3.85 -3.55 3.37
CA GLY A 99 3.07 -4.06 2.25
C GLY A 99 3.51 -5.44 1.78
N GLU A 100 4.80 -5.76 1.82
CA GLU A 100 5.30 -7.12 1.58
C GLU A 100 4.82 -8.10 2.65
N THR A 101 4.73 -7.68 3.91
CA THR A 101 4.11 -8.49 4.97
C THR A 101 2.64 -8.80 4.64
N ILE A 102 1.86 -7.82 4.16
CA ILE A 102 0.48 -8.07 3.71
C ILE A 102 0.46 -9.03 2.52
N ARG A 103 1.19 -8.71 1.44
CA ARG A 103 1.23 -9.48 0.18
C ARG A 103 1.65 -10.94 0.40
N ARG A 104 2.59 -11.19 1.33
CA ARG A 104 3.11 -12.54 1.61
C ARG A 104 2.16 -13.37 2.48
N ASN A 105 1.36 -12.76 3.34
CA ASN A 105 0.54 -13.49 4.31
C ASN A 105 -0.93 -13.62 3.89
N ASP A 106 -1.48 -12.63 3.16
CA ASP A 106 -2.83 -12.74 2.63
C ASP A 106 -2.86 -13.64 1.39
N LYS A 107 -3.36 -14.86 1.56
CA LYS A 107 -3.48 -15.85 0.48
C LYS A 107 -4.79 -15.74 -0.30
N SER A 108 -5.72 -14.90 0.13
CA SER A 108 -7.05 -14.77 -0.48
C SER A 108 -7.05 -13.82 -1.67
N LYS A 109 -6.08 -12.90 -1.74
CA LYS A 109 -5.98 -11.85 -2.75
C LYS A 109 -4.65 -11.92 -3.51
N LYS A 110 -4.67 -11.49 -4.76
CA LYS A 110 -3.46 -11.31 -5.58
C LYS A 110 -3.01 -9.86 -5.51
N TRP A 111 -2.32 -9.52 -4.43
CA TRP A 111 -1.78 -8.18 -4.22
C TRP A 111 -0.63 -7.86 -5.18
N ASN A 112 -0.66 -6.66 -5.76
CA ASN A 112 0.38 -6.07 -6.59
C ASN A 112 0.71 -4.67 -6.10
N TRP A 113 1.99 -4.32 -6.15
CA TRP A 113 2.46 -2.96 -6.01
C TRP A 113 2.31 -2.22 -7.34
N VAL A 114 1.77 -1.02 -7.27
CA VAL A 114 1.65 -0.09 -8.39
C VAL A 114 2.06 1.30 -7.93
N ASP A 115 2.53 2.13 -8.84
CA ASP A 115 2.68 3.56 -8.58
C ASP A 115 1.31 4.27 -8.55
N PHE A 116 1.32 5.54 -8.16
CA PHE A 116 0.09 6.34 -8.06
C PHE A 116 -0.64 6.46 -9.40
N GLU A 117 0.07 6.64 -10.51
CA GLU A 117 -0.54 6.78 -11.84
C GLU A 117 -1.30 5.51 -12.25
N ASN A 118 -0.71 4.34 -12.04
CA ASN A 118 -1.36 3.06 -12.31
C ASN A 118 -2.53 2.80 -11.34
N ALA A 119 -2.43 3.22 -10.07
CA ALA A 119 -3.54 3.17 -9.13
C ALA A 119 -4.72 4.07 -9.58
N GLN A 120 -4.42 5.27 -10.08
CA GLN A 120 -5.42 6.17 -10.65
C GLN A 120 -6.09 5.58 -11.89
N LYS A 121 -5.33 4.94 -12.79
CA LYS A 121 -5.90 4.25 -13.98
C LYS A 121 -6.84 3.12 -13.58
N LEU A 122 -6.50 2.39 -12.50
CA LEU A 122 -7.32 1.31 -11.96
C LEU A 122 -8.67 1.79 -11.40
N ASN A 123 -8.68 2.90 -10.67
CA ASN A 123 -9.91 3.47 -10.13
C ASN A 123 -9.85 5.01 -10.06
N PRO A 124 -10.15 5.71 -11.17
CA PRO A 124 -10.05 7.17 -11.22
C PRO A 124 -10.95 7.86 -10.22
N GLN A 125 -12.14 7.30 -9.93
CA GLN A 125 -13.09 7.89 -9.00
C GLN A 125 -12.59 7.87 -7.55
N PHE A 126 -11.94 6.78 -7.14
CA PHE A 126 -11.36 6.69 -5.79
C PHE A 126 -10.27 7.76 -5.57
N PHE A 127 -9.51 8.06 -6.61
CA PHE A 127 -8.37 8.98 -6.55
C PHE A 127 -8.66 10.39 -7.08
N ASN A 128 -9.91 10.74 -7.40
CA ASN A 128 -10.25 11.99 -8.09
C ASN A 128 -9.80 13.25 -7.33
N ASP A 129 -9.87 13.21 -6.00
CA ASP A 129 -9.46 14.32 -5.13
C ASP A 129 -8.06 14.12 -4.53
N SER A 130 -7.35 13.07 -4.97
CA SER A 130 -6.01 12.76 -4.47
C SER A 130 -4.96 13.47 -5.31
N GLN A 131 -4.11 14.26 -4.66
CA GLN A 131 -2.92 14.81 -5.28
C GLN A 131 -1.76 13.82 -5.15
N ASP A 132 -0.86 13.85 -6.13
CA ASP A 132 0.40 13.12 -6.05
C ASP A 132 1.14 13.56 -4.78
N SER A 133 1.44 12.58 -3.94
CA SER A 133 2.04 12.77 -2.64
C SER A 133 2.94 11.58 -2.38
N PHE A 134 4.04 11.84 -1.67
CA PHE A 134 4.95 10.79 -1.22
C PHE A 134 4.23 9.67 -0.44
N ALA A 135 3.11 9.98 0.23
CA ALA A 135 2.26 9.01 0.92
C ALA A 135 1.61 7.97 -0.02
N TYR A 136 1.47 8.30 -1.31
CA TYR A 136 0.83 7.49 -2.36
C TYR A 136 1.81 6.98 -3.42
N ALA A 137 3.11 7.26 -3.27
CA ALA A 137 4.15 6.89 -4.24
C ALA A 137 4.18 5.38 -4.57
N ALA A 138 3.72 4.54 -3.64
CA ALA A 138 3.48 3.13 -3.88
C ALA A 138 2.17 2.69 -3.21
N VAL A 139 1.31 2.05 -3.99
CA VAL A 139 0.00 1.54 -3.58
C VAL A 139 -0.02 0.04 -3.74
N LEU A 140 -0.51 -0.67 -2.71
CA LEU A 140 -0.72 -2.11 -2.79
C LEU A 140 -2.20 -2.37 -3.09
N THR A 141 -2.48 -3.15 -4.14
CA THR A 141 -3.84 -3.37 -4.64
C THR A 141 -4.03 -4.78 -5.21
N ASP A 142 -5.25 -5.31 -5.09
CA ASP A 142 -5.68 -6.51 -5.81
C ASP A 142 -6.47 -6.19 -7.10
N GLY A 143 -6.53 -4.90 -7.47
CA GLY A 143 -7.34 -4.36 -8.57
C GLY A 143 -8.70 -3.82 -8.12
N THR A 144 -9.16 -4.17 -6.91
CA THR A 144 -10.44 -3.70 -6.36
C THR A 144 -10.28 -2.86 -5.10
N GLN A 145 -9.38 -3.29 -4.22
CA GLN A 145 -9.05 -2.62 -2.97
C GLN A 145 -7.68 -1.96 -3.07
N PHE A 146 -7.50 -0.86 -2.36
CA PHE A 146 -6.23 -0.15 -2.27
C PHE A 146 -5.81 0.00 -0.82
N THR A 147 -4.53 -0.23 -0.55
CA THR A 147 -3.95 0.00 0.76
C THR A 147 -2.65 0.79 0.61
N PHE A 148 -2.32 1.62 1.59
CA PHE A 148 -1.30 2.67 1.51
C PHE A 148 -0.23 2.53 2.61
N PRO A 149 0.66 1.52 2.51
CA PRO A 149 1.62 1.23 3.58
C PRO A 149 2.56 2.39 3.91
N LEU A 150 3.02 3.16 2.91
CA LEU A 150 3.88 4.35 3.12
C LEU A 150 3.15 5.40 3.96
N ASN A 151 1.92 5.76 3.55
CA ASN A 151 1.06 6.67 4.31
C ASN A 151 0.86 6.18 5.75
N LYS A 152 0.67 4.87 5.96
CA LYS A 152 0.48 4.33 7.32
C LYS A 152 1.73 4.52 8.18
N VAL A 153 2.93 4.34 7.63
CA VAL A 153 4.20 4.64 8.34
C VAL A 153 4.29 6.12 8.70
N MET A 154 3.95 7.02 7.78
CA MET A 154 3.92 8.47 8.05
C MET A 154 2.94 8.81 9.17
N LYS A 155 1.74 8.20 9.17
CA LYS A 155 0.76 8.37 10.24
C LYS A 155 1.25 7.82 11.57
N PHE A 156 1.91 6.66 11.60
CA PHE A 156 2.57 6.16 12.82
C PHE A 156 3.59 7.17 13.32
N LEU A 157 4.47 7.68 12.46
CA LEU A 157 5.47 8.69 12.85
C LEU A 157 4.85 9.99 13.34
N ALA A 158 3.60 10.32 12.98
CA ALA A 158 2.86 11.48 13.49
C ALA A 158 2.08 11.20 14.79
N ASN A 159 1.38 10.07 14.87
CA ASN A 159 0.38 9.80 15.91
C ASN A 159 0.80 8.70 16.90
N GLY A 160 1.76 7.86 16.55
CA GLY A 160 2.24 6.75 17.37
C GLY A 160 1.37 5.49 17.24
N GLU A 161 1.15 4.81 18.36
CA GLU A 161 0.57 3.46 18.40
C GLU A 161 -0.88 3.37 17.90
N GLU A 162 -1.63 4.47 17.89
CA GLU A 162 -2.94 4.59 17.25
C GLU A 162 -2.90 4.21 15.76
N ASP A 163 -1.72 4.39 15.14
CA ASP A 163 -1.45 4.05 13.75
C ASP A 163 -0.59 2.77 13.61
N SER A 164 -0.66 1.84 14.56
CA SER A 164 0.04 0.55 14.52
C SER A 164 -0.01 -0.14 13.15
N LEU A 165 1.18 -0.54 12.68
CA LEU A 165 1.38 -1.23 11.42
C LEU A 165 0.92 -2.69 11.52
N TYR A 166 1.06 -3.32 12.69
CA TYR A 166 0.55 -4.66 12.96
C TYR A 166 -0.98 -4.73 12.77
N PHE A 167 -1.73 -3.87 13.46
CA PHE A 167 -3.19 -3.87 13.37
C PHE A 167 -3.67 -3.47 11.98
N TYR A 168 -2.99 -2.52 11.35
CA TYR A 168 -3.25 -2.14 9.97
C TYR A 168 -3.10 -3.32 9.01
N ALA A 169 -1.97 -4.04 9.04
CA ALA A 169 -1.71 -5.14 8.11
C ALA A 169 -2.72 -6.29 8.26
N ILE A 170 -3.09 -6.63 9.49
CA ILE A 170 -4.13 -7.64 9.77
C ILE A 170 -5.48 -7.18 9.24
N SER A 171 -5.82 -5.90 9.42
CA SER A 171 -7.12 -5.36 8.99
C SER A 171 -7.22 -5.32 7.45
N SER A 172 -6.16 -4.88 6.76
CA SER A 172 -6.10 -4.84 5.29
C SER A 172 -6.26 -6.23 4.66
N ALA A 173 -5.69 -7.28 5.27
CA ALA A 173 -5.85 -8.66 4.80
C ALA A 173 -7.26 -9.23 5.05
N LYS A 174 -8.01 -8.67 6.01
CA LYS A 174 -9.33 -9.20 6.44
C LYS A 174 -10.54 -8.47 5.83
N GLN A 175 -10.35 -7.37 5.11
CA GLN A 175 -11.45 -6.67 4.43
C GLN A 175 -12.02 -7.58 3.31
N GLN A 176 -13.13 -8.26 3.63
CA GLN A 176 -14.00 -9.00 2.72
C GLN A 176 -15.23 -8.15 2.39
#